data_AF-A0A4Q4CMH1-F1
#
_entry.id   AF-A0A4Q4CMH1-F1
#
_cell.length_a   1.000
_cell.length_b   1.000
_cell.length_c   1.000
_cell.angle_alpha   90.00
_cell.angle_beta   90.00
_cell.angle_gamma   90.00
#
_symmetry.space_group_name_H-M   'P 1'
#
loop_
_entity.id
_entity.type
_entity.pdbx_description
1 polymer ?
#
loop_
_entity_poly.entity_id
_entity_poly.type
_entity_poly.pdbx_seq_one_letter_code
_entity_poly.pdbx_strand_id
1 'polypeptide(L)'
;VQKALLADPTDPKGLLASLDSRFAAAAKTLDLRNKGLAGLKDPALQKTLTDGYVQYQYQTGLDAANPGISDALYFLKTAKGETNIYNILGNSVLRRVVTGALGLPDAMVVQSVETQARAVTARLKLSDLQDPRKLEKLAERYVIAAAGSSTGRSTLSLLA
;
A
#
# COMPACT_ATOMS: atom_id res chain seq x y z
N VAL A 1 -14.34 -8.82 3.56
CA VAL A 1 -13.95 -8.77 2.13
C VAL A 1 -15.15 -8.93 1.20
N GLN A 2 -15.93 -10.01 1.26
CA GLN A 2 -17.09 -10.22 0.38
C GLN A 2 -18.05 -9.02 0.30
N LYS A 3 -18.45 -8.45 1.45
CA LYS A 3 -19.31 -7.25 1.49
C LYS A 3 -18.69 -6.03 0.79
N ALA A 4 -17.37 -5.88 0.83
CA ALA A 4 -16.67 -4.78 0.16
C ALA A 4 -16.65 -4.98 -1.36
N LEU A 5 -16.47 -6.21 -1.84
CA LEU A 5 -16.45 -6.51 -3.29
C LEU A 5 -17.83 -6.42 -3.96
N LEU A 6 -18.91 -6.47 -3.17
CA LEU A 6 -20.29 -6.33 -3.63
C LEU A 6 -20.89 -4.93 -3.37
N ALA A 7 -20.14 -4.06 -2.67
CA ALA A 7 -20.56 -2.70 -2.38
C ALA A 7 -20.51 -1.83 -3.64
N ASP A 8 -21.31 -0.78 -3.66
CA ASP A 8 -21.33 0.19 -4.77
C ASP A 8 -20.06 1.06 -4.72
N PRO A 9 -19.18 1.01 -5.74
CA PRO A 9 -17.96 1.80 -5.78
C PRO A 9 -18.18 3.28 -6.08
N THR A 10 -19.42 3.67 -6.44
CA THR A 10 -19.78 5.05 -6.77
C THR A 10 -20.50 5.77 -5.62
N ASP A 11 -20.91 5.04 -4.57
CA ASP A 11 -21.57 5.62 -3.41
C ASP A 11 -20.57 6.37 -2.51
N PRO A 12 -20.62 7.72 -2.44
CA PRO A 12 -19.67 8.51 -1.69
C PRO A 12 -19.81 8.36 -0.16
N LYS A 13 -20.91 7.78 0.33
CA LYS A 13 -21.14 7.50 1.75
C LYS A 13 -21.21 6.00 2.06
N GLY A 14 -20.93 5.16 1.07
CA GLY A 14 -21.03 3.72 1.17
C GLY A 14 -19.87 3.08 1.93
N LEU A 15 -19.96 1.77 2.18
CA LEU A 15 -18.94 0.99 2.90
C LEU A 15 -17.52 1.22 2.35
N LEU A 16 -17.37 1.32 1.03
CA LEU A 16 -16.07 1.51 0.37
C LEU A 16 -15.41 2.85 0.69
N ALA A 17 -16.17 3.90 1.04
CA ALA A 17 -15.61 5.21 1.41
C ALA A 17 -14.82 5.16 2.73
N SER A 18 -15.11 4.18 3.59
CA SER A 18 -14.43 3.96 4.87
C SER A 18 -13.28 2.95 4.81
N LEU A 19 -13.07 2.33 3.64
CA LEU A 19 -12.08 1.28 3.44
C LEU A 19 -10.89 1.78 2.62
N ASP A 20 -9.82 1.00 2.61
CA ASP A 20 -8.68 1.21 1.73
C ASP A 20 -9.14 1.26 0.25
N SER A 21 -8.60 2.21 -0.52
CA SER A 21 -8.99 2.48 -1.91
C SER A 21 -8.84 1.27 -2.84
N ARG A 22 -7.99 0.28 -2.48
CA ARG A 22 -7.86 -0.98 -3.21
C ARG A 22 -9.15 -1.80 -3.22
N PHE A 23 -10.00 -1.70 -2.19
CA PHE A 23 -11.30 -2.37 -2.18
C PHE A 23 -12.26 -1.75 -3.19
N ALA A 24 -12.25 -0.43 -3.34
CA ALA A 24 -13.06 0.26 -4.36
C ALA A 24 -12.58 -0.09 -5.77
N ALA A 25 -11.25 -0.13 -5.98
CA ALA A 25 -10.67 -0.57 -7.24
C ALA A 25 -11.05 -2.04 -7.56
N ALA A 26 -10.94 -2.95 -6.58
CA ALA A 26 -11.31 -4.35 -6.76
C ALA A 26 -12.80 -4.54 -7.03
N ALA A 27 -13.68 -3.81 -6.32
CA ALA A 27 -15.12 -3.85 -6.56
C ALA A 27 -15.47 -3.39 -7.98
N LYS A 28 -14.80 -2.34 -8.48
CA LYS A 28 -14.99 -1.83 -9.84
C LYS A 28 -14.44 -2.79 -10.91
N THR A 29 -13.28 -3.38 -10.70
CA THR A 29 -12.66 -4.32 -11.65
C THR A 29 -13.43 -5.62 -11.75
N LEU A 30 -13.85 -6.18 -10.62
CA LEU A 30 -14.56 -7.46 -10.58
C LEU A 30 -16.06 -7.31 -10.92
N ASP A 31 -16.65 -6.16 -10.57
CA ASP A 31 -18.04 -5.80 -10.85
C ASP A 31 -19.06 -6.89 -10.48
N LEU A 32 -18.77 -7.63 -9.40
CA LEU A 32 -19.57 -8.79 -8.96
C LEU A 32 -20.99 -8.39 -8.56
N ARG A 33 -21.19 -7.12 -8.17
CA ARG A 33 -22.49 -6.55 -7.87
C ARG A 33 -23.43 -6.59 -9.07
N ASN A 34 -22.93 -6.25 -10.26
CA ASN A 34 -23.76 -6.14 -11.46
C ASN A 34 -23.67 -7.40 -12.33
N LYS A 35 -22.48 -7.99 -12.47
CA LYS A 35 -22.24 -9.14 -13.35
C LYS A 35 -22.38 -10.50 -12.66
N GLY A 36 -22.43 -10.52 -11.33
CA GLY A 36 -22.38 -11.75 -10.54
C GLY A 36 -21.08 -12.55 -10.78
N LEU A 37 -21.05 -13.80 -10.32
CA LEU A 37 -19.90 -14.69 -10.52
C LEU A 37 -19.68 -15.07 -11.99
N ALA A 38 -20.70 -14.93 -12.85
CA ALA A 38 -20.58 -15.18 -14.28
C ALA A 38 -19.61 -14.20 -14.96
N GLY A 39 -19.49 -12.97 -14.44
CA GLY A 39 -18.52 -11.98 -14.92
C GLY A 39 -17.06 -12.45 -14.85
N LEU A 40 -16.73 -13.40 -13.97
CA LEU A 40 -15.38 -13.98 -13.86
C LEU A 40 -14.97 -14.81 -15.09
N LYS A 41 -15.93 -15.20 -15.94
CA LYS A 41 -15.69 -15.89 -17.21
C LYS A 41 -15.41 -14.95 -18.37
N ASP A 42 -15.54 -13.64 -18.17
CA ASP A 42 -15.22 -12.62 -19.17
C ASP A 42 -13.72 -12.71 -19.53
N PRO A 43 -13.37 -13.01 -20.80
CA PRO A 43 -11.97 -13.11 -21.22
C PRO A 43 -11.17 -11.83 -20.94
N ALA A 44 -11.80 -10.65 -21.01
CA ALA A 44 -11.12 -9.38 -20.72
C ALA A 44 -10.77 -9.25 -19.23
N LEU A 45 -11.66 -9.71 -18.34
CA LEU A 45 -11.40 -9.75 -16.90
C LEU A 45 -10.31 -10.76 -16.57
N GLN A 46 -10.35 -11.96 -17.16
CA GLN A 46 -9.32 -12.98 -16.97
C GLN A 46 -7.94 -12.49 -17.42
N LYS A 47 -7.89 -11.81 -18.57
CA LYS A 47 -6.65 -11.19 -19.05
C LYS A 47 -6.15 -10.14 -18.05
N THR A 48 -7.02 -9.26 -17.56
CA THR A 48 -6.67 -8.23 -16.57
C THR A 48 -6.09 -8.84 -15.30
N LEU A 49 -6.70 -9.92 -14.78
CA LEU A 49 -6.21 -10.63 -13.60
C LEU A 49 -4.88 -11.33 -13.87
N THR A 50 -4.71 -11.93 -15.04
CA THR A 50 -3.47 -12.61 -15.45
C THR A 50 -2.32 -11.61 -15.60
N ASP A 51 -2.55 -10.50 -16.31
CA ASP A 51 -1.56 -9.43 -16.46
C ASP A 51 -1.17 -8.86 -15.09
N GLY A 52 -2.16 -8.63 -14.21
CA GLY A 52 -1.94 -8.18 -12.83
C GLY A 52 -1.12 -9.18 -12.00
N TYR A 53 -1.36 -10.48 -12.17
CA TYR A 53 -0.60 -11.53 -11.51
C TYR A 53 0.84 -11.61 -12.00
N VAL A 54 1.07 -11.54 -13.32
CA VAL A 54 2.42 -11.49 -13.90
C VAL A 54 3.18 -10.27 -13.37
N GLN A 55 2.51 -9.11 -13.31
CA GLN A 55 3.08 -7.88 -12.78
C GLN A 55 3.40 -8.00 -11.28
N TYR A 56 2.56 -8.68 -10.50
CA TYR A 56 2.79 -8.98 -9.08
C TYR A 56 3.99 -9.93 -8.88
N GLN A 57 4.09 -10.98 -9.69
CA GLN A 57 5.21 -11.92 -9.64
C GLN A 57 6.53 -11.23 -10.00
N TYR A 58 6.52 -10.35 -11.00
CA TYR A 58 7.67 -9.52 -11.34
C TYR A 58 8.08 -8.61 -10.17
N GLN A 59 7.12 -7.94 -9.53
CA GLN A 59 7.36 -7.11 -8.34
C GLN A 59 7.92 -7.94 -7.17
N THR A 60 7.38 -9.14 -6.95
CA THR A 60 7.85 -10.07 -5.91
C THR A 60 9.29 -10.54 -6.20
N GLY A 61 9.61 -10.82 -7.47
CA GLY A 61 10.97 -11.14 -7.89
C GLY A 61 11.96 -9.98 -7.68
N LEU A 62 11.54 -8.74 -7.97
CA LEU A 62 12.34 -7.55 -7.67
C LEU A 62 12.58 -7.39 -6.17
N ASP A 63 11.56 -7.62 -5.34
CA ASP A 63 11.66 -7.54 -3.88
C ASP A 63 12.54 -8.64 -3.28
N ALA A 64 12.55 -9.84 -3.88
CA ALA A 64 13.44 -10.92 -3.46
C ALA A 64 14.92 -10.55 -3.65
N ALA A 65 15.24 -9.83 -4.73
CA ALA A 65 16.59 -9.31 -4.96
C ALA A 65 16.87 -8.03 -4.16
N ASN A 66 15.86 -7.19 -3.94
CA ASN A 66 15.98 -5.89 -3.30
C ASN A 66 14.76 -5.61 -2.40
N PRO A 67 14.82 -5.98 -1.11
CA PRO A 67 13.68 -5.84 -0.20
C PRO A 67 13.11 -4.43 -0.19
N GLY A 68 11.80 -4.31 -0.46
CA GLY A 68 11.06 -3.04 -0.39
C GLY A 68 11.09 -2.20 -1.66
N ILE A 69 11.73 -2.64 -2.75
CA ILE A 69 11.70 -1.92 -4.03
C ILE A 69 10.28 -1.78 -4.59
N SER A 70 9.44 -2.82 -4.53
CA SER A 70 8.09 -2.76 -5.07
C SER A 70 7.23 -1.75 -4.31
N ASP A 71 7.34 -1.75 -2.98
CA ASP A 71 6.67 -0.78 -2.11
C ASP A 71 7.14 0.65 -2.38
N ALA A 72 8.45 0.85 -2.58
CA ALA A 72 9.04 2.14 -2.92
C ALA A 72 8.51 2.68 -4.27
N LEU A 73 8.48 1.83 -5.31
CA LEU A 73 7.94 2.20 -6.63
C LEU A 73 6.44 2.52 -6.55
N TYR A 74 5.68 1.75 -5.77
CA TYR A 74 4.27 2.03 -5.52
C TYR A 74 4.08 3.39 -4.83
N PHE A 75 4.91 3.70 -3.83
CA PHE A 75 4.90 4.97 -3.13
C PHE A 75 5.18 6.15 -4.07
N LEU A 76 6.21 6.06 -4.92
CA LEU A 76 6.53 7.10 -5.91
C LEU A 76 5.36 7.40 -6.85
N LYS A 77 4.63 6.37 -7.25
CA LYS A 77 3.45 6.50 -8.13
C LYS A 77 2.24 7.12 -7.42
N THR A 78 2.05 6.81 -6.14
CA THR A 78 0.75 6.99 -5.46
C THR A 78 0.77 8.14 -4.45
N ALA A 79 1.89 8.40 -3.78
CA ALA A 79 1.98 9.44 -2.74
C ALA A 79 2.15 10.86 -3.32
N LYS A 80 2.44 10.99 -4.62
CA LYS A 80 2.63 12.29 -5.28
C LYS A 80 1.35 13.13 -5.14
N GLY A 81 1.47 14.27 -4.47
CA GLY A 81 0.35 15.20 -4.28
C GLY A 81 -0.61 14.84 -3.16
N GLU A 82 -0.31 13.81 -2.35
CA GLU A 82 -1.11 13.50 -1.17
C GLU A 82 -0.94 14.60 -0.10
N THR A 83 -2.06 15.10 0.41
CA THR A 83 -2.10 16.22 1.39
C THR A 83 -2.76 15.82 2.70
N ASN A 84 -3.33 14.62 2.78
CA ASN A 84 -4.00 14.10 3.95
C ASN A 84 -3.23 12.92 4.54
N ILE A 85 -2.74 13.08 5.77
CA ILE A 85 -2.03 12.03 6.51
C ILE A 85 -2.87 10.76 6.69
N TYR A 86 -4.18 10.87 6.81
CA TYR A 86 -5.06 9.72 7.02
C TYR A 86 -5.19 8.86 5.77
N ASN A 87 -5.04 9.42 4.57
CA ASN A 87 -4.96 8.64 3.33
C ASN A 87 -3.68 7.82 3.28
N ILE A 88 -2.56 8.41 3.70
CA ILE A 88 -1.26 7.72 3.81
C ILE A 88 -1.35 6.58 4.82
N LEU A 89 -1.89 6.85 6.01
CA LEU A 89 -2.04 5.84 7.07
C LEU A 89 -3.09 4.79 6.73
N GLY A 90 -4.11 5.13 5.95
CA GLY A 90 -5.14 4.21 5.48
C GLY A 90 -4.62 3.21 4.45
N ASN A 91 -3.66 3.61 3.61
CA ASN A 91 -3.04 2.74 2.63
C ASN A 91 -1.87 1.96 3.24
N SER A 92 -1.96 0.62 3.28
CA SER A 92 -0.94 -0.19 3.96
C SER A 92 0.47 -0.07 3.38
N VAL A 93 0.60 0.16 2.07
CA VAL A 93 1.92 0.30 1.41
C VAL A 93 2.49 1.67 1.73
N LEU A 94 1.70 2.74 1.55
CA LEU A 94 2.15 4.11 1.86
C LEU A 94 2.54 4.24 3.33
N ARG A 95 1.71 3.68 4.24
CA ARG A 95 2.01 3.62 5.66
C ARG A 95 3.35 2.94 5.92
N ARG A 96 3.58 1.74 5.38
CA ARG A 96 4.83 0.99 5.59
C ARG A 96 6.05 1.73 5.05
N VAL A 97 5.95 2.34 3.87
CA VAL A 97 7.04 3.13 3.29
C VAL A 97 7.36 4.33 4.16
N VAL A 98 6.33 5.10 4.57
CA VAL A 98 6.53 6.30 5.39
C VAL A 98 7.03 5.95 6.78
N THR A 99 6.45 4.98 7.47
CA THR A 99 6.92 4.58 8.81
C THR A 99 8.33 4.00 8.76
N GLY A 100 8.63 3.16 7.77
CA GLY A 100 9.96 2.59 7.58
C GLY A 100 11.02 3.66 7.25
N ALA A 101 10.72 4.58 6.32
CA ALA A 101 11.63 5.67 5.96
C ALA A 101 11.91 6.64 7.12
N LEU A 102 10.97 6.75 8.07
CA LEU A 102 11.08 7.60 9.26
C LEU A 102 11.63 6.84 10.49
N GLY A 103 11.95 5.55 10.35
CA GLY A 103 12.40 4.70 11.46
C GLY A 103 11.37 4.60 12.58
N LEU A 104 10.08 4.65 12.26
CA LEU A 104 9.00 4.44 13.23
C LEU A 104 8.80 2.94 13.45
N PRO A 105 8.68 2.46 14.70
CA PRO A 105 8.56 1.04 14.98
C PRO A 105 7.20 0.47 14.57
N ASP A 106 7.20 -0.76 14.06
CA ASP A 106 5.97 -1.46 13.63
C ASP A 106 4.93 -1.60 14.76
N ALA A 107 5.39 -1.69 16.01
CA ALA A 107 4.55 -1.78 17.20
C ALA A 107 3.60 -0.57 17.36
N MET A 108 3.84 0.57 16.69
CA MET A 108 2.94 1.72 16.74
C MET A 108 1.54 1.44 16.15
N VAL A 109 1.37 0.33 15.40
CA VAL A 109 0.07 -0.07 14.84
C VAL A 109 -1.01 -0.27 15.90
N VAL A 110 -0.64 -0.54 17.16
CA VAL A 110 -1.59 -0.71 18.28
C VAL A 110 -2.09 0.62 18.86
N GLN A 111 -1.42 1.73 18.51
CA GLN A 111 -1.79 3.07 18.98
C GLN A 111 -2.92 3.64 18.13
N SER A 112 -3.62 4.66 18.65
CA SER A 112 -4.66 5.35 17.88
C SER A 112 -4.11 5.96 16.58
N VAL A 113 -4.95 6.09 15.55
CA VAL A 113 -4.54 6.63 14.25
C VAL A 113 -4.06 8.09 14.36
N GLU A 114 -4.61 8.87 15.29
CA GLU A 114 -4.17 10.24 15.59
C GLU A 114 -2.77 10.27 16.18
N THR A 115 -2.44 9.28 17.02
CA THR A 115 -1.10 9.14 17.61
C THR A 115 -0.08 8.77 16.54
N GLN A 116 -0.44 7.84 15.65
CA GLN A 116 0.38 7.49 14.49
C GLN A 116 0.58 8.70 13.58
N ALA A 117 -0.49 9.47 13.30
CA ALA A 117 -0.43 10.68 12.48
C ALA A 117 0.52 11.71 13.06
N ARG A 118 0.45 11.99 14.38
CA ARG A 118 1.38 12.90 15.06
C ARG A 118 2.83 12.44 14.97
N ALA A 119 3.09 11.15 15.11
CA ALA A 119 4.44 10.60 15.03
C ALA A 119 5.06 10.78 13.63
N VAL A 120 4.26 10.59 12.59
CA VAL A 120 4.67 10.84 11.20
C VAL A 120 4.88 12.33 10.95
N THR A 121 3.91 13.17 11.30
CA THR A 121 3.97 14.62 10.99
C THR A 121 5.02 15.37 11.81
N ALA A 122 5.47 14.81 12.94
CA ALA A 122 6.62 15.32 13.68
C ALA A 122 7.95 15.22 12.89
N ARG A 123 8.04 14.33 11.91
CA ARG A 123 9.26 14.06 11.13
C ARG A 123 9.11 14.32 9.62
N LEU A 124 7.88 14.40 9.12
CA LEU A 124 7.56 14.60 7.71
C LEU A 124 6.53 15.72 7.54
N LYS A 125 6.86 16.72 6.70
CA LYS A 125 5.87 17.68 6.22
C LYS A 125 5.17 17.10 5.00
N LEU A 126 3.84 17.04 4.99
CA LEU A 126 3.08 16.48 3.85
C LEU A 126 3.34 17.24 2.54
N SER A 127 3.64 18.54 2.60
CA SER A 127 4.06 19.33 1.44
C SER A 127 5.33 18.79 0.76
N ASP A 128 6.18 18.05 1.48
CA ASP A 128 7.37 17.44 0.91
C ASP A 128 7.05 16.31 -0.08
N LEU A 129 5.84 15.72 -0.02
CA LEU A 129 5.36 14.72 -0.97
C LEU A 129 5.01 15.31 -2.35
N GLN A 130 4.98 16.64 -2.46
CA GLN A 130 4.79 17.35 -3.72
C GLN A 130 6.13 17.60 -4.44
N ASP A 131 7.26 17.52 -3.73
CA ASP A 131 8.60 17.66 -4.29
C ASP A 131 9.11 16.28 -4.74
N PRO A 132 9.30 16.04 -6.06
CA PRO A 132 9.75 14.76 -6.56
C PRO A 132 11.05 14.27 -5.92
N ARG A 133 12.00 15.18 -5.63
CA ARG A 133 13.30 14.82 -5.04
C ARG A 133 13.18 14.38 -3.59
N LYS A 134 12.26 14.98 -2.84
CA LYS A 134 12.00 14.59 -1.44
C LYS A 134 11.23 13.28 -1.38
N LEU A 135 10.31 13.07 -2.32
CA LEU A 135 9.58 11.82 -2.48
C LEU A 135 10.54 10.65 -2.79
N GLU A 136 11.46 10.85 -3.74
CA GLU A 136 12.53 9.90 -4.06
C GLU A 136 13.41 9.59 -2.85
N LYS A 137 13.86 10.61 -2.11
CA LYS A 137 14.66 10.40 -0.89
C LYS A 137 13.93 9.60 0.19
N LEU A 138 12.61 9.73 0.33
CA LEU A 138 11.83 8.91 1.26
C LEU A 138 11.77 7.44 0.80
N ALA A 139 11.54 7.22 -0.49
CA ALA A 139 11.54 5.89 -1.07
C ALA A 139 12.91 5.20 -0.92
N GLU A 140 14.01 5.91 -1.16
CA GLU A 140 15.38 5.42 -0.95
C GLU A 140 15.64 5.03 0.51
N ARG A 141 15.28 5.91 1.46
CA ARG A 141 15.41 5.62 2.90
C ARG A 141 14.64 4.37 3.31
N TYR A 142 13.45 4.18 2.75
CA TYR A 142 12.66 2.99 2.99
C TYR A 142 13.36 1.72 2.49
N VAL A 143 13.86 1.71 1.26
CA VAL A 143 14.59 0.55 0.70
C VAL A 143 15.81 0.21 1.55
N ILE A 144 16.56 1.22 1.99
CA ILE A 144 17.71 1.03 2.91
C ILE A 144 17.25 0.41 4.24
N ALA A 145 16.17 0.93 4.83
CA ALA A 145 15.62 0.40 6.08
C ALA A 145 15.08 -1.05 5.93
N ALA A 146 14.45 -1.35 4.80
CA ALA A 146 13.93 -2.69 4.49
C ALA A 146 15.06 -3.72 4.33
N ALA A 147 16.17 -3.33 3.69
CA ALA A 147 17.37 -4.14 3.58
C ALA A 147 18.05 -4.40 4.94
N GLY A 148 18.05 -3.43 5.85
CA GLY A 148 18.54 -3.63 7.23
C GLY A 148 17.65 -4.56 8.06
N SER A 149 16.34 -4.52 7.82
CA SER A 149 15.34 -5.31 8.57
C SER A 149 15.30 -6.79 8.17
N SER A 150 15.63 -7.13 6.91
CA SER A 150 15.72 -8.53 6.46
C SER A 150 16.86 -9.28 7.17
N THR A 151 17.95 -8.59 7.48
CA THR A 151 19.11 -9.16 8.20
C THR A 151 18.76 -9.57 9.63
N GLY A 152 17.81 -8.88 10.29
CA GLY A 152 17.33 -9.21 11.63
C GLY A 152 16.28 -10.33 11.69
N ARG A 153 15.58 -10.66 10.59
CA ARG A 153 14.66 -11.80 10.54
C ARG A 153 15.39 -13.14 10.38
N SER A 154 16.52 -13.15 9.69
CA SER A 154 17.33 -14.37 9.49
C SER A 154 17.93 -14.91 10.79
N THR A 155 18.23 -14.05 11.76
CA THR A 155 18.79 -14.47 13.06
C THR A 155 17.75 -15.00 14.04
N LEU A 156 16.51 -14.50 13.98
CA LEU A 156 15.41 -14.99 14.83
C LEU A 156 14.89 -16.37 14.40
N SER A 157 14.98 -16.72 13.11
CA SER A 157 14.56 -18.04 12.61
C SER A 157 15.53 -19.18 12.95
N LEU A 158 16.73 -18.87 13.45
CA LEU A 158 17.75 -19.85 13.85
C LEU A 158 17.72 -20.18 15.36
N LEU A 159 16.83 -19.54 16.12
CA LEU A 159 16.70 -19.69 17.57
C LEU A 159 15.33 -20.24 18.02
N ALA A 160 14.55 -20.78 17.09
CA ALA A 160 13.23 -21.40 17.34
C ALA A 160 13.21 -22.87 16.91
#